data_AF-A0A0S7EPK7-F1
#
_entry.id   AF-A0A0S7EPK7-F1
#
_cell.length_a   1.000
_cell.length_b   1.000
_cell.length_c   1.000
_cell.angle_alpha   90.00
_cell.angle_beta   90.00
_cell.angle_gamma   90.00
#
_symmetry.space_group_name_H-M   'P 1'
#
loop_
_entity.id
_entity.type
_entity.pdbx_description
1 polymer ?
#
loop_
_entity_poly.entity_id
_entity_poly.type
_entity_poly.pdbx_seq_one_letter_code
_entity_poly.pdbx_strand_id
1 'polypeptide(L)'
;NGLEVSSQTGIVYFTDSSSRWGRRHVRLEVIELNNLGRLLSFDPENKKVTVLLDSLYMPNGIALSPDENFLLLAETSIGRILKFWLKGSKAGTMEIILDNMIGYPDNIRLSDHGTFLVGMT
;
A
#
# COMPACT_ATOMS: atom_id res chain seq x y z
N ASN A 1 6.28 -2.44 -5.56
CA ASN A 1 4.96 -1.91 -5.95
C ASN A 1 3.96 -3.03 -5.97
N GLY A 2 2.78 -2.76 -5.43
CA GLY A 2 1.62 -3.63 -5.38
C GLY A 2 0.46 -2.98 -6.14
N LEU A 3 -0.51 -3.80 -6.50
CA LEU A 3 -1.68 -3.40 -7.28
C LEU A 3 -2.87 -4.24 -6.85
N GLU A 4 -4.01 -3.59 -6.70
CA GLU A 4 -5.31 -4.19 -6.39
C GLU A 4 -6.38 -3.52 -7.25
N VAL A 5 -7.41 -4.26 -7.60
CA VAL A 5 -8.54 -3.76 -8.40
C VAL A 5 -9.82 -3.98 -7.62
N SER A 6 -10.58 -2.90 -7.41
CA SER A 6 -11.91 -3.00 -6.83
C SER A 6 -12.82 -3.79 -7.76
N SER A 7 -13.35 -4.89 -7.27
CA SER A 7 -14.36 -5.68 -7.97
C SER A 7 -15.71 -4.96 -8.04
N GLN A 8 -15.97 -4.06 -7.10
CA GLN A 8 -17.23 -3.30 -7.00
C GLN A 8 -17.27 -2.09 -7.93
N THR A 9 -16.13 -1.44 -8.17
CA THR A 9 -16.05 -0.14 -8.87
C THR A 9 -15.12 -0.14 -10.08
N GLY A 10 -14.24 -1.14 -10.23
CA GLY A 10 -13.20 -1.15 -11.25
C GLY A 10 -12.04 -0.19 -10.99
N ILE A 11 -12.06 0.59 -9.89
CA ILE A 11 -10.95 1.46 -9.50
C ILE A 11 -9.71 0.61 -9.22
N VAL A 12 -8.58 1.02 -9.79
CA VAL A 12 -7.28 0.38 -9.59
C VAL A 12 -6.52 1.14 -8.51
N TYR A 13 -6.12 0.46 -7.45
CA TYR A 13 -5.24 0.98 -6.42
C TYR A 13 -3.83 0.44 -6.63
N PHE A 14 -2.82 1.28 -6.49
CA PHE A 14 -1.44 0.85 -6.70
C PHE A 14 -0.45 1.72 -5.92
N THR A 15 0.70 1.15 -5.61
CA THR A 15 1.79 1.88 -4.95
C THR A 15 2.87 2.29 -5.93
N ASP A 16 3.44 3.44 -5.63
CA ASP A 16 4.72 3.89 -6.18
C ASP A 16 5.73 3.90 -5.03
N SER A 17 6.67 2.95 -5.03
CA SER A 17 7.60 2.76 -3.92
C SER A 17 8.56 3.91 -3.72
N SER A 18 8.88 4.68 -4.77
CA SER A 18 9.81 5.81 -4.71
C SER A 18 9.61 6.72 -5.90
N SER A 19 9.40 8.01 -5.65
CA SER A 19 9.37 9.01 -6.72
C SER A 19 10.76 9.35 -7.30
N ARG A 20 11.84 8.77 -6.75
CA ARG A 20 13.24 9.07 -7.14
C ARG A 20 13.98 7.84 -7.67
N TRP A 21 13.90 6.71 -6.98
CA TRP A 21 14.70 5.53 -7.32
C TRP A 21 13.88 4.49 -8.07
N GLY A 22 14.29 4.18 -9.30
CA GLY A 22 13.75 3.03 -10.03
C GLY A 22 14.18 1.69 -9.43
N ARG A 23 13.48 0.60 -9.78
CA ARG A 23 13.67 -0.77 -9.24
C ARG A 23 15.12 -1.25 -9.16
N ARG A 24 15.98 -0.91 -10.14
CA ARG A 24 17.40 -1.31 -10.16
C ARG A 24 18.22 -0.73 -9.01
N HIS A 25 17.72 0.33 -8.36
CA HIS A 25 18.37 1.03 -7.26
C HIS A 25 17.59 0.90 -5.94
N VAL A 26 16.73 -0.11 -5.79
CA VAL A 26 15.88 -0.30 -4.59
C VAL A 26 16.66 -0.31 -3.28
N ARG A 27 17.92 -0.75 -3.28
CA ARG A 27 18.76 -0.71 -2.07
C ARG A 27 19.01 0.71 -1.57
N LEU A 28 19.12 1.70 -2.48
CA LEU A 28 19.31 3.11 -2.09
C LEU A 28 18.07 3.67 -1.41
N GLU A 29 16.88 3.32 -1.91
CA GLU A 29 15.60 3.70 -1.28
C GLU A 29 15.52 3.19 0.17
N VAL A 30 15.91 1.94 0.41
CA VAL A 30 15.92 1.35 1.77
C VAL A 30 16.98 2.00 2.65
N ILE A 31 18.21 2.17 2.17
CA ILE A 31 19.34 2.69 2.97
C ILE A 31 19.11 4.14 3.39
N GLU A 32 18.51 4.96 2.53
CA GLU A 32 18.23 6.36 2.85
C GLU A 32 17.08 6.54 3.83
N LEU A 33 16.27 5.49 4.07
CA LEU A 33 15.06 5.55 4.91
C LEU A 33 14.19 6.78 4.61
N ASN A 34 14.07 7.12 3.33
CA ASN A 34 13.28 8.24 2.88
C ASN A 34 11.79 7.86 2.77
N ASN A 35 10.93 8.86 2.65
CA ASN A 35 9.48 8.69 2.59
C ASN A 35 8.89 9.16 1.25
N LEU A 36 9.57 8.90 0.13
CA LEU A 36 9.15 9.37 -1.19
C LEU A 36 8.10 8.49 -1.87
N GLY A 37 7.55 7.52 -1.14
CA GLY A 37 6.53 6.60 -1.64
C GLY A 37 5.11 7.13 -1.58
N ARG A 38 4.22 6.56 -2.40
CA ARG A 38 2.82 6.99 -2.53
C ARG A 38 1.86 5.81 -2.74
N LEU A 39 0.62 5.98 -2.26
CA LEU A 39 -0.55 5.21 -2.67
C LEU A 39 -1.37 6.04 -3.66
N LEU A 40 -1.71 5.44 -4.79
CA LEU A 40 -2.50 6.08 -5.84
C LEU A 40 -3.74 5.24 -6.16
N SER A 41 -4.76 5.92 -6.66
CA SER A 41 -5.87 5.29 -7.37
C SER A 41 -5.92 5.76 -8.82
N PHE A 42 -6.40 4.88 -9.70
CA PHE A 42 -6.75 5.19 -11.07
C PHE A 42 -8.21 4.82 -11.29
N ASP A 43 -8.97 5.77 -11.80
CA ASP A 43 -10.36 5.60 -12.22
C ASP A 43 -10.40 5.41 -13.74
N PRO A 44 -10.76 4.20 -14.24
CA PRO A 44 -10.80 3.92 -15.67
C PRO A 44 -11.89 4.69 -16.44
N GLU A 45 -12.96 5.13 -15.78
CA GLU A 45 -14.09 5.79 -16.44
C GLU A 45 -13.70 7.19 -16.92
N ASN A 46 -13.05 7.96 -16.04
CA ASN A 46 -12.60 9.32 -16.35
C ASN A 46 -11.08 9.42 -16.62
N LYS A 47 -10.36 8.29 -16.55
CA LYS A 47 -8.91 8.16 -16.80
C LYS A 47 -8.06 9.02 -15.85
N LYS A 48 -8.52 9.26 -14.63
CA LYS A 48 -7.82 10.12 -13.66
C LYS A 48 -7.01 9.29 -12.67
N VAL A 49 -5.78 9.73 -12.42
CA VAL A 49 -4.95 9.25 -11.31
C VAL A 49 -5.08 10.23 -10.14
N THR A 50 -5.26 9.71 -8.93
CA THR A 50 -5.32 10.50 -7.69
C THR A 50 -4.33 9.96 -6.68
N VAL A 51 -3.57 10.85 -6.02
CA VAL A 51 -2.74 10.47 -4.88
C VAL A 51 -3.64 10.37 -3.65
N LEU A 52 -3.71 9.20 -3.04
CA LEU A 52 -4.53 8.94 -1.86
C LEU A 52 -3.74 9.13 -0.56
N LEU A 53 -2.49 8.69 -0.56
CA LEU A 53 -1.52 8.93 0.49
C LEU A 53 -0.16 9.20 -0.15
N ASP A 54 0.60 10.10 0.46
CA ASP A 54 2.00 10.37 0.14
C ASP A 54 2.86 10.19 1.40
N SER A 55 4.15 10.53 1.27
CA SER A 55 5.07 10.52 2.40
C SER A 55 5.23 9.14 3.05
N LEU A 56 5.16 8.08 2.24
CA LEU A 56 5.25 6.67 2.68
C LEU A 56 6.67 6.11 2.54
N TYR A 57 7.05 5.25 3.48
CA TYR A 57 8.36 4.60 3.54
C TYR A 57 8.38 3.32 2.69
N MET A 58 8.82 3.45 1.44
CA MET A 58 8.90 2.36 0.44
C MET A 58 7.65 1.45 0.44
N PRO A 59 6.45 1.98 0.11
CA PRO A 59 5.22 1.20 0.10
C PRO A 59 5.27 0.14 -1.00
N ASN A 60 5.09 -1.12 -0.61
CA ASN A 60 5.27 -2.26 -1.52
C ASN A 60 3.97 -3.02 -1.72
N GLY A 61 3.58 -3.91 -0.81
CA GLY A 61 2.34 -4.67 -0.90
C GLY A 61 1.11 -3.88 -0.48
N ILE A 62 0.00 -4.14 -1.18
CA ILE A 62 -1.33 -3.66 -0.79
C ILE A 62 -2.35 -4.78 -0.90
N ALA A 63 -3.42 -4.72 -0.13
CA ALA A 63 -4.54 -5.66 -0.22
C ALA A 63 -5.87 -4.97 0.14
N LEU A 64 -6.91 -5.18 -0.67
CA LEU A 64 -8.26 -4.75 -0.34
C LEU A 64 -8.86 -5.64 0.76
N SER A 65 -9.67 -5.04 1.63
CA SER A 65 -10.55 -5.81 2.49
C SER A 65 -11.65 -6.50 1.67
N PRO A 66 -12.22 -7.63 2.13
CA PRO A 66 -13.25 -8.36 1.38
C PRO A 66 -14.47 -7.51 0.99
N ASP A 67 -14.83 -6.56 1.84
CA ASP A 67 -15.94 -5.60 1.66
C ASP A 67 -15.51 -4.29 0.97
N GLU A 68 -14.21 -4.16 0.65
CA GLU A 68 -13.58 -2.98 0.07
C GLU A 68 -13.84 -1.70 0.89
N ASN A 69 -13.89 -1.84 2.22
CA ASN A 69 -13.98 -0.72 3.16
C ASN A 69 -12.62 -0.09 3.48
N PHE A 70 -11.53 -0.85 3.36
CA PHE A 70 -10.16 -0.37 3.57
C PHE A 70 -9.14 -1.09 2.69
N LEU A 71 -7.95 -0.49 2.59
CA LEU A 71 -6.73 -1.10 2.03
C LEU A 71 -5.71 -1.32 3.14
N LEU A 72 -5.03 -2.46 3.12
CA LEU A 72 -3.77 -2.62 3.84
C LEU A 72 -2.61 -2.20 2.94
N LEU A 73 -1.57 -1.63 3.55
CA LEU A 73 -0.33 -1.25 2.88
C LEU A 73 0.87 -1.67 3.73
N ALA A 74 1.88 -2.25 3.09
CA ALA A 74 3.17 -2.53 3.71
C ALA A 74 4.16 -1.41 3.41
N GLU A 75 4.69 -0.77 4.45
CA GLU A 75 5.85 0.10 4.36
C GLU A 75 7.11 -0.71 4.66
N THR A 76 7.76 -1.13 3.58
CA THR A 76 8.79 -2.14 3.64
C THR A 76 10.02 -1.64 4.40
N SER A 77 10.50 -0.41 4.16
CA SER A 77 11.79 0.03 4.71
C SER A 77 11.79 0.26 6.23
N ILE A 78 10.62 0.39 6.85
CA ILE A 78 10.47 0.62 8.29
C ILE A 78 9.70 -0.49 9.03
N GLY A 79 9.35 -1.59 8.36
CA GLY A 79 8.74 -2.73 9.04
C GLY A 79 7.34 -2.46 9.59
N ARG A 80 6.45 -1.85 8.79
CA ARG A 80 5.13 -1.37 9.25
C ARG A 80 4.00 -1.77 8.30
N ILE A 81 2.81 -2.02 8.85
CA ILE A 81 1.56 -2.18 8.09
C ILE A 81 0.58 -1.05 8.45
N LEU A 82 0.10 -0.36 7.43
CA LEU A 82 -0.93 0.65 7.51
C LEU A 82 -2.28 0.09 7.08
N LYS A 83 -3.35 0.68 7.61
CA LYS A 83 -4.72 0.56 7.11
C LYS A 83 -5.17 1.91 6.60
N PHE A 84 -5.59 2.00 5.35
CA PHE A 84 -6.18 3.19 4.74
C PHE A 84 -7.68 2.97 4.53
N TRP A 85 -8.51 3.85 5.09
CA TRP A 85 -9.97 3.72 4.99
C TRP A 85 -10.48 4.28 3.65
N LEU A 86 -11.20 3.45 2.90
CA LEU A 86 -11.84 3.84 1.64
C LEU A 86 -13.26 4.35 1.85
N LYS A 87 -13.96 3.83 2.85
CA LYS A 87 -15.39 4.09 3.10
C LYS A 87 -15.65 4.44 4.57
N GLY A 88 -16.86 4.94 4.86
CA GLY A 88 -17.33 5.25 6.20
C GLY A 88 -16.83 6.60 6.74
N SER A 89 -17.06 6.86 8.03
CA SER A 89 -16.73 8.14 8.68
C SER A 89 -15.23 8.45 8.75
N LYS A 90 -14.38 7.43 8.55
CA LYS A 90 -12.92 7.53 8.52
C LYS A 90 -12.35 7.59 7.10
N ALA A 91 -13.18 7.62 6.05
CA ALA A 91 -12.72 7.59 4.67
C ALA A 91 -11.64 8.67 4.41
N GLY A 92 -10.56 8.28 3.74
CA GLY A 92 -9.40 9.14 3.45
C GLY A 92 -8.38 9.25 4.59
N THR A 93 -8.59 8.59 5.73
CA THR A 93 -7.62 8.55 6.84
C THR A 93 -6.85 7.22 6.88
N MET A 94 -5.74 7.22 7.60
CA MET A 94 -4.91 6.02 7.81
C MET A 94 -4.66 5.73 9.30
N GLU A 95 -4.38 4.46 9.59
CA GLU A 95 -4.00 3.95 10.91
C GLU A 95 -2.79 3.04 10.77
N ILE A 96 -1.87 3.08 11.75
CA ILE A 96 -0.84 2.05 11.89
C ILE A 96 -1.47 0.88 12.64
N ILE A 97 -1.47 -0.31 12.03
CA ILE A 97 -2.07 -1.51 12.63
C ILE A 97 -1.02 -2.52 13.11
N LEU A 98 0.17 -2.50 12.53
CA LEU A 98 1.34 -3.24 12.98
C LEU A 98 2.57 -2.36 12.77
N ASP A 99 3.44 -2.30 13.77
CA ASP A 99 4.65 -1.47 13.76
C ASP A 99 5.82 -2.24 14.37
N ASN A 100 7.04 -1.76 14.12
CA ASN A 100 8.28 -2.35 14.63
C ASN A 100 8.35 -3.87 14.38
N MET A 101 7.94 -4.30 13.18
CA MET A 101 7.94 -5.70 12.80
C MET A 101 9.37 -6.24 12.67
N ILE A 102 9.55 -7.52 13.00
CA ILE A 102 10.80 -8.23 12.71
C ILE A 102 10.83 -8.56 11.21
N GLY A 103 11.74 -7.93 10.47
CA GLY A 103 11.90 -8.10 9.03
C GLY A 103 11.13 -7.07 8.20
N TYR A 104 11.25 -7.15 6.88
CA TYR A 104 10.70 -6.14 5.98
C TYR A 104 9.45 -6.70 5.26
N PRO A 105 8.24 -6.17 5.54
CA PRO A 105 7.03 -6.64 4.90
C PRO A 105 7.01 -6.24 3.42
N ASP A 106 6.64 -7.18 2.56
CA ASP A 106 6.55 -6.99 1.12
C ASP A 106 5.08 -7.11 0.67
N ASN A 107 4.71 -8.18 -0.04
CA ASN A 107 3.37 -8.37 -0.57
C ASN A 107 2.37 -8.80 0.52
N ILE A 108 1.15 -8.25 0.44
CA ILE A 108 0.02 -8.63 1.29
C ILE A 108 -1.00 -9.35 0.42
N ARG A 109 -1.53 -10.49 0.86
CA ARG A 109 -2.58 -11.23 0.16
C ARG A 109 -3.68 -11.67 1.12
N LEU A 110 -4.93 -11.48 0.73
CA LEU A 110 -6.08 -12.05 1.42
C LEU A 110 -6.06 -13.58 1.24
N SER A 111 -6.29 -14.31 2.33
CA SER A 111 -6.48 -15.75 2.33
C SER A 111 -7.95 -16.12 2.27
N ASP A 112 -8.23 -17.37 1.90
CA ASP A 112 -9.59 -17.93 1.88
C ASP A 112 -10.21 -18.06 3.29
N HIS A 113 -9.43 -17.82 4.35
CA HIS A 113 -9.89 -17.80 5.74
C HIS A 113 -10.20 -16.39 6.25
N GLY A 114 -10.20 -15.37 5.38
CA GLY A 114 -10.47 -13.98 5.77
C GLY A 114 -9.33 -13.33 6.55
N THR A 115 -8.12 -13.89 6.48
CA THR A 115 -6.91 -13.33 7.08
C THR A 115 -5.98 -12.78 6.01
N PHE A 116 -5.06 -11.90 6.39
CA PHE A 116 -4.04 -11.37 5.47
C PHE A 116 -2.70 -12.06 5.71
N LEU A 117 -2.12 -12.61 4.65
CA LEU A 117 -0.78 -13.17 4.63
C LEU A 117 0.18 -12.07 4.18
N VAL A 118 1.27 -11.89 4.93
CA VAL A 118 2.31 -10.91 4.62
C VAL A 118 3.60 -11.65 4.28
N GLY A 119 4.09 -11.47 3.05
CA GLY A 119 5.41 -11.95 2.66
C GLY A 119 6.49 -11.08 3.31
N MET A 120 7.57 -11.70 3.76
CA MET A 120 8.70 -11.02 4.39
C MET A 120 9.93 -11.12 3.49
N THR A 121 10.76 -10.07 3.45
CA THR A 121 12.05 -9.98 2.73
C THR A 121 13.20 -9.70 3.70
#